data_AF-A0A432FUS3-F1
#
_entry.id   AF-A0A432FUS3-F1
#
_cell.length_a   1.000
_cell.length_b   1.000
_cell.length_c   1.000
_cell.angle_alpha   90.00
_cell.angle_beta   90.00
_cell.angle_gamma   90.00
#
_symmetry.space_group_name_H-M   'P 1'
#
loop_
_entity.id
_entity.type
_entity.pdbx_description
1 polymer ?
#
loop_
_entity_poly.entity_id
_entity_poly.type
_entity_poly.pdbx_seq_one_letter_code
_entity_poly.pdbx_strand_id
1 'polypeptide(L)'
;MADGNYNEQLTGIIGQCTIQTMFQVDLLTGEEGFDHGKDLEYTGLSIDVKTMGRTTDVKDYYVNNFIALQKGFPTDVFIFCSYVENKKELPVCGWLPKNELEEKAAFYKKGTRRYRSDKTWFRTKADLYEIPNKKLSTVKSPDDLKQQLKDQAEIVNVNA
;
A
#
# COMPACT_ATOMS: atom_id res chain seq x y z
N MET A 1 16.73 12.49 2.38
CA MET A 1 15.90 11.46 3.02
C MET A 1 14.61 11.33 2.22
N ALA A 2 13.96 10.18 2.22
CA ALA A 2 12.83 9.86 1.32
C ALA A 2 11.50 9.86 2.07
N ASP A 3 11.38 10.67 3.13
CA ASP A 3 10.32 10.57 4.15
C ASP A 3 9.01 11.27 3.74
N GLY A 4 8.87 11.55 2.44
CA GLY A 4 7.75 12.31 1.89
C GLY A 4 7.74 13.80 2.30
N ASN A 5 6.92 14.58 1.62
CA ASN A 5 6.50 15.91 2.07
C ASN A 5 5.19 15.82 2.88
N TYR A 6 4.74 16.93 3.46
CA TYR A 6 3.51 17.00 4.26
C TYR A 6 2.30 16.34 3.59
N ASN A 7 2.05 16.61 2.30
CA ASN A 7 0.91 16.02 1.58
C ASN A 7 1.09 14.51 1.34
N GLU A 8 2.32 14.07 1.06
CA GLU A 8 2.64 12.63 0.92
C GLU A 8 2.40 11.90 2.26
N GLN A 9 2.80 12.49 3.38
CA GLN A 9 2.58 11.93 4.72
C GLN A 9 1.10 11.93 5.12
N LEU A 10 0.40 13.06 4.93
CA LEU A 10 -1.03 13.17 5.21
C LEU A 10 -1.84 12.14 4.43
N THR A 11 -1.48 11.93 3.15
CA THR A 11 -2.10 10.88 2.32
C THR A 11 -1.90 9.48 2.90
N GLY A 12 -0.68 9.19 3.38
CA GLY A 12 -0.38 7.93 4.07
C GLY A 12 -1.26 7.74 5.31
N ILE A 13 -1.30 8.75 6.19
CA ILE A 13 -2.09 8.73 7.43
C ILE A 13 -3.59 8.56 7.15
N ILE A 14 -4.13 9.27 6.16
CA ILE A 14 -5.55 9.12 5.76
C ILE A 14 -5.84 7.66 5.37
N GLY A 15 -4.97 7.07 4.56
CA GLY A 15 -5.10 5.68 4.15
C GLY A 15 -5.04 4.70 5.31
N GLN A 16 -4.00 4.82 6.15
CA GLN A 16 -3.82 3.99 7.34
C GLN A 16 -5.03 4.07 8.28
N CYS A 17 -5.43 5.27 8.69
CA CYS A 17 -6.55 5.46 9.63
C CYS A 17 -7.89 4.96 9.05
N THR A 18 -8.11 5.11 7.75
CA THR A 18 -9.35 4.63 7.10
C THR A 18 -9.40 3.10 7.10
N ILE A 19 -8.27 2.44 6.79
CA ILE A 19 -8.17 0.98 6.87
C ILE A 19 -8.30 0.52 8.33
N GLN A 20 -7.63 1.14 9.28
CA GLN A 20 -7.77 0.82 10.71
C GLN A 20 -9.24 0.91 11.17
N THR A 21 -9.94 1.98 10.78
CA THR A 21 -11.38 2.16 11.06
C THR A 21 -12.21 1.04 10.45
N MET A 22 -11.94 0.69 9.18
CA MET A 22 -12.64 -0.39 8.48
C MET A 22 -12.43 -1.76 9.14
N PHE A 23 -11.23 -1.99 9.69
CA PHE A 23 -10.89 -3.20 10.45
C PHE A 23 -11.34 -3.16 11.92
N GLN A 24 -11.84 -2.02 12.40
CA GLN A 24 -12.26 -1.79 13.80
C GLN A 24 -11.10 -2.03 14.79
N VAL A 25 -9.90 -1.57 14.42
CA VAL A 25 -8.71 -1.57 15.29
C VAL A 25 -8.39 -0.14 15.72
N ASP A 26 -7.51 0.00 16.72
CA ASP A 26 -7.09 1.30 17.23
C ASP A 26 -6.42 2.14 16.14
N LEU A 27 -6.68 3.44 16.19
CA LEU A 27 -6.11 4.40 15.24
C LEU A 27 -4.68 4.77 15.63
N LEU A 28 -3.86 5.09 14.63
CA LEU A 28 -2.55 5.72 14.84
C LEU A 28 -2.70 6.97 15.73
N THR A 29 -1.97 7.00 16.85
CA THR A 29 -1.93 8.15 17.78
C THR A 29 -0.73 9.06 17.53
N GLY A 30 0.34 8.54 16.92
CA GLY A 30 1.59 9.25 16.69
C GLY A 30 2.53 9.31 17.92
N GLU A 31 2.14 8.73 19.05
CA GLU A 31 2.95 8.73 20.29
C GLU A 31 4.20 7.85 20.19
N GLU A 32 4.11 6.75 19.44
CA GLU A 32 5.18 5.74 19.32
C GLU A 32 6.21 6.05 18.23
N GLY A 33 6.01 7.12 17.44
CA GLY A 33 6.91 7.48 16.35
C GLY A 33 6.81 6.52 15.16
N PHE A 34 7.93 5.92 14.75
CA PHE A 34 8.00 5.05 13.58
C PHE A 34 7.70 3.58 13.94
N ASP A 35 6.61 3.03 13.40
CA ASP A 35 6.05 1.70 13.69
C ASP A 35 6.75 0.52 12.98
N HIS A 36 7.94 0.75 12.41
CA HIS A 36 8.68 -0.23 11.62
C HIS A 36 7.93 -0.81 10.41
N GLY A 37 6.97 -0.06 9.86
CA GLY A 37 6.22 -0.45 8.65
C GLY A 37 5.08 -1.43 8.93
N LYS A 38 4.55 -1.41 10.15
CA LYS A 38 3.40 -2.21 10.56
C LYS A 38 2.28 -1.26 10.98
N ASP A 39 1.29 -1.14 10.11
CA ASP A 39 0.17 -0.23 10.30
C ASP A 39 -0.96 -0.85 11.12
N LEU A 40 -1.17 -2.17 10.99
CA LEU A 40 -2.12 -2.95 11.80
C LEU A 40 -1.77 -4.45 11.83
N GLU A 41 -2.36 -5.16 12.79
CA GLU A 41 -2.43 -6.62 12.79
C GLU A 41 -3.84 -7.10 12.47
N TYR A 42 -3.94 -8.17 11.69
CA TYR A 42 -5.21 -8.84 11.46
C TYR A 42 -5.00 -10.35 11.30
N THR A 43 -5.69 -11.13 12.15
CA THR A 43 -5.59 -12.61 12.15
C THR A 43 -4.17 -13.16 12.14
N GLY A 44 -3.25 -12.51 12.86
CA GLY A 44 -1.84 -12.89 12.95
C GLY A 44 -0.95 -12.38 11.80
N LEU A 45 -1.51 -11.65 10.82
CA LEU A 45 -0.75 -10.99 9.76
C LEU A 45 -0.38 -9.56 10.17
N SER A 46 0.89 -9.20 9.99
CA SER A 46 1.39 -7.83 10.01
C SER A 46 1.11 -7.15 8.67
N ILE A 47 0.40 -6.02 8.68
CA ILE A 47 -0.09 -5.34 7.47
C ILE A 47 0.48 -3.93 7.36
N ASP A 48 0.83 -3.54 6.14
CA ASP A 48 1.32 -2.21 5.77
C ASP A 48 0.44 -1.62 4.66
N VAL A 49 -0.10 -0.42 4.89
CA VAL A 49 -1.04 0.29 4.03
C VAL A 49 -0.30 1.31 3.19
N LYS A 50 -0.20 1.06 1.89
CA LYS A 50 0.44 1.94 0.93
C LYS A 50 -0.58 2.78 0.18
N THR A 51 -0.57 4.08 0.44
CA THR A 51 -1.56 5.00 -0.14
C THR A 51 -0.92 6.00 -1.10
N MET A 52 -1.52 6.15 -2.28
CA MET A 52 -1.14 7.17 -3.27
C MET A 52 -2.20 8.25 -3.44
N GLY A 53 -1.80 9.52 -3.45
CA GLY A 53 -2.69 10.64 -3.76
C GLY A 53 -3.04 10.70 -5.24
N ARG A 54 -4.31 10.97 -5.55
CA ARG A 54 -4.85 11.06 -6.91
C ARG A 54 -5.80 12.26 -7.03
N THR A 55 -5.82 12.87 -8.21
CA THR A 55 -6.79 13.91 -8.60
C THR A 55 -7.87 13.42 -9.56
N THR A 56 -7.83 12.13 -9.91
CA THR A 56 -8.75 11.47 -10.83
C THR A 56 -9.17 10.12 -10.27
N ASP A 57 -10.26 9.58 -10.78
CA ASP A 57 -10.70 8.21 -10.47
C ASP A 57 -9.61 7.18 -10.78
N VAL A 58 -9.60 6.13 -9.95
CA VAL A 58 -8.66 5.02 -10.04
C VAL A 58 -8.97 4.20 -11.29
N LYS A 59 -7.92 3.74 -11.97
CA LYS A 59 -8.03 2.93 -13.19
C LYS A 59 -7.14 1.70 -13.07
N ASP A 60 -7.51 0.62 -13.75
CA ASP A 60 -6.82 -0.67 -13.66
C ASP A 60 -5.36 -0.64 -14.14
N TYR A 61 -5.04 0.31 -15.03
CA TYR A 61 -3.68 0.50 -15.54
C TYR A 61 -2.83 1.43 -14.67
N TYR A 62 -3.38 2.01 -13.59
CA TYR A 62 -2.58 2.75 -12.63
C TYR A 62 -1.65 1.79 -11.87
N VAL A 63 -0.56 2.34 -11.36
CA VAL A 63 0.45 1.62 -10.59
C VAL A 63 0.49 2.17 -9.17
N ASN A 64 0.80 1.29 -8.23
CA ASN A 64 1.19 1.64 -6.87
C ASN A 64 2.71 1.62 -6.73
N ASN A 65 3.21 2.51 -5.89
CA ASN A 65 4.63 2.71 -5.65
C ASN A 65 5.00 2.11 -4.29
N PHE A 66 6.05 1.28 -4.26
CA PHE A 66 6.62 0.75 -3.03
C PHE A 66 8.12 1.04 -2.97
N ILE A 67 8.59 1.69 -1.90
CA ILE A 67 9.99 2.05 -1.74
C ILE A 67 10.78 0.80 -1.32
N ALA A 68 11.79 0.43 -2.10
CA ALA A 68 12.52 -0.83 -1.91
C ALA A 68 13.19 -0.97 -0.52
N LEU A 69 13.56 0.15 0.12
CA LEU A 69 14.11 0.16 1.48
C LEU A 69 13.13 -0.40 2.53
N GLN A 70 11.83 -0.32 2.27
CA GLN A 70 10.78 -0.83 3.16
C GLN A 70 10.62 -2.35 3.06
N LYS A 71 11.23 -3.01 2.06
CA LYS A 71 11.16 -4.48 1.88
C LYS A 71 11.70 -5.23 3.10
N GLY A 72 12.63 -4.64 3.86
CA GLY A 72 13.21 -5.28 5.05
C GLY A 72 12.28 -5.36 6.26
N PHE A 73 11.18 -4.62 6.27
CA PHE A 73 10.29 -4.52 7.44
C PHE A 73 9.49 -5.79 7.69
N PRO A 74 9.17 -6.14 8.96
CA PRO A 74 8.48 -7.37 9.34
C PRO A 74 6.97 -7.27 9.04
N THR A 75 6.64 -7.14 7.76
CA THR A 75 5.29 -7.07 7.21
C THR A 75 5.00 -8.35 6.42
N ASP A 76 3.81 -8.92 6.55
CA ASP A 76 3.38 -10.08 5.79
C ASP A 76 2.64 -9.69 4.52
N VAL A 77 1.84 -8.62 4.59
CA VAL A 77 0.93 -8.19 3.52
C VAL A 77 0.96 -6.68 3.31
N PHE A 78 0.88 -6.26 2.04
CA PHE A 78 0.65 -4.87 1.64
C PHE A 78 -0.80 -4.68 1.20
N ILE A 79 -1.48 -3.67 1.74
CA ILE A 79 -2.76 -3.18 1.20
C ILE A 79 -2.49 -1.90 0.43
N PHE A 80 -2.89 -1.83 -0.83
CA PHE A 80 -2.69 -0.65 -1.66
C PHE A 80 -3.98 0.15 -1.81
N CYS A 81 -3.89 1.45 -1.55
CA CYS A 81 -4.99 2.39 -1.61
C CYS A 81 -4.65 3.56 -2.53
N SER A 82 -5.67 4.18 -3.11
CA SER A 82 -5.55 5.48 -3.76
C SER A 82 -6.49 6.46 -3.08
N TYR A 83 -5.99 7.60 -2.64
CA TYR A 83 -6.81 8.67 -2.08
C TYR A 83 -7.17 9.67 -3.17
N VAL A 84 -8.46 9.75 -3.53
CA VAL A 84 -8.98 10.66 -4.55
C VAL A 84 -9.34 11.98 -3.86
N GLU A 85 -8.40 12.92 -3.86
CA GLU A 85 -8.41 14.10 -2.98
C GLU A 85 -9.63 15.00 -3.16
N ASN A 86 -10.11 15.14 -4.39
CA ASN A 86 -11.26 15.98 -4.73
C ASN A 86 -12.59 15.34 -4.32
N LYS A 87 -12.67 14.01 -4.29
CA LYS A 87 -13.87 13.27 -3.87
C LYS A 87 -13.87 12.88 -2.40
N LYS A 88 -12.70 12.93 -1.75
CA LYS A 88 -12.48 12.42 -0.38
C LYS A 88 -12.79 10.92 -0.27
N GLU A 89 -12.55 10.18 -1.35
CA GLU A 89 -12.75 8.75 -1.43
C GLU A 89 -11.42 8.02 -1.33
N LEU A 90 -11.40 6.85 -0.68
CA LEU A 90 -10.24 5.98 -0.60
C LEU A 90 -10.52 4.59 -1.20
N PRO A 91 -10.49 4.44 -2.54
CA PRO A 91 -10.54 3.11 -3.14
C PRO A 91 -9.36 2.23 -2.72
N VAL A 92 -9.68 1.02 -2.25
CA VAL A 92 -8.72 -0.08 -2.11
C VAL A 92 -8.40 -0.60 -3.52
N CYS A 93 -7.16 -0.42 -3.96
CA CYS A 93 -6.69 -0.87 -5.27
C CYS A 93 -6.46 -2.39 -5.32
N GLY A 94 -6.25 -3.01 -4.16
CA GLY A 94 -6.01 -4.43 -3.98
C GLY A 94 -4.94 -4.66 -2.93
N TRP A 95 -4.56 -5.92 -2.71
CA TRP A 95 -3.53 -6.30 -1.75
C TRP A 95 -2.54 -7.31 -2.34
N LEU A 96 -1.42 -7.51 -1.66
CA LEU A 96 -0.33 -8.39 -2.09
C LEU A 96 0.44 -8.98 -0.90
N PRO A 97 0.63 -10.31 -0.84
CA PRO A 97 1.63 -10.93 0.05
C PRO A 97 3.04 -10.40 -0.22
N LYS A 98 3.83 -10.17 0.83
CA LYS A 98 5.18 -9.61 0.68
C LYS A 98 6.11 -10.48 -0.19
N ASN A 99 5.98 -11.80 -0.11
CA ASN A 99 6.77 -12.74 -0.91
C ASN A 99 6.48 -12.66 -2.42
N GLU A 100 5.34 -12.11 -2.83
CA GLU A 100 4.98 -11.92 -4.24
C GLU A 100 5.43 -10.56 -4.82
N LEU A 101 5.97 -9.66 -3.98
CA LEU A 101 6.33 -8.30 -4.39
C LEU A 101 7.28 -8.29 -5.60
N GLU A 102 8.36 -9.07 -5.56
CA GLU A 102 9.37 -9.05 -6.62
C GLU A 102 8.91 -9.73 -7.91
N GLU A 103 7.99 -10.68 -7.81
CA GLU A 103 7.40 -11.35 -8.98
C GLU A 103 6.44 -10.42 -9.71
N LYS A 104 5.60 -9.69 -8.96
CA LYS A 104 4.54 -8.87 -9.56
C LYS A 104 4.99 -7.46 -9.91
N ALA A 105 5.96 -6.90 -9.21
CA ALA A 105 6.42 -5.54 -9.41
C ALA A 105 7.43 -5.38 -10.56
N ALA A 106 7.51 -4.17 -11.11
CA ALA A 106 8.64 -3.73 -11.93
C ALA A 106 9.60 -2.89 -11.06
N PHE A 107 10.88 -3.27 -11.04
CA PHE A 107 11.91 -2.56 -10.27
C PHE A 107 12.55 -1.43 -11.07
N TYR A 108 12.72 -0.27 -10.42
CA TYR A 108 13.39 0.90 -10.97
C TYR A 108 14.40 1.46 -9.96
N LYS A 109 15.65 1.60 -10.39
CA LYS A 109 16.69 2.22 -9.57
C LYS A 109 16.36 3.68 -9.26
N LYS A 110 16.84 4.18 -8.13
CA LYS A 110 16.83 5.59 -7.76
C LYS A 110 17.35 6.45 -8.91
N GLY A 111 16.68 7.57 -9.16
CA GLY A 111 17.05 8.47 -10.25
C GLY A 111 16.44 8.09 -11.61
N THR A 112 15.71 6.98 -11.74
CA THR A 112 15.01 6.62 -12.98
C THR A 112 13.89 7.60 -13.29
N ARG A 113 13.70 7.96 -14.57
CA ARG A 113 12.54 8.75 -15.01
C ARG A 113 11.34 7.84 -15.21
N ARG A 114 10.20 8.21 -14.62
CA ARG A 114 8.91 7.52 -14.75
C ARG A 114 7.91 8.44 -15.40
N TYR A 115 7.08 7.89 -16.27
CA TYR A 115 6.08 8.63 -17.04
C TYR A 115 4.68 8.22 -16.58
N ARG A 116 3.82 9.22 -16.40
CA ARG A 116 2.40 9.02 -16.12
C ARG A 116 1.61 8.94 -17.42
N SER A 117 0.36 8.47 -17.34
CA SER A 117 -0.51 8.35 -18.51
C SER A 117 -0.83 9.68 -19.19
N ASP A 118 -0.73 10.80 -18.47
CA ASP A 118 -0.88 12.16 -18.98
C ASP A 118 0.40 12.73 -19.62
N LYS A 119 1.42 11.88 -19.82
CA LYS A 119 2.77 12.23 -20.35
C LYS A 119 3.61 13.10 -19.42
N THR A 120 3.13 13.49 -18.25
CA THR A 120 3.98 14.09 -17.22
C THR A 120 4.96 13.04 -16.70
N TRP A 121 6.05 13.48 -16.07
CA TRP A 121 7.06 12.57 -15.55
C TRP A 121 7.52 12.98 -14.16
N PHE A 122 8.18 12.05 -13.47
CA PHE A 122 8.90 12.31 -12.24
C PHE A 122 10.18 11.47 -12.19
N ARG A 123 11.10 11.84 -11.30
CA ARG A 123 12.32 11.05 -11.05
C ARG A 123 12.16 10.30 -9.73
N THR A 124 12.50 9.01 -9.71
CA THR A 124 12.41 8.21 -8.48
C THR A 124 13.36 8.76 -7.41
N LYS A 125 12.84 8.99 -6.20
CA LYS A 125 13.61 9.51 -5.05
C LYS A 125 14.44 8.42 -4.35
N ALA A 126 14.05 7.16 -4.55
CA ALA A 126 14.68 5.94 -4.04
C ALA A 126 14.50 4.79 -5.06
N ASP A 127 15.11 3.65 -4.78
CA ASP A 127 14.78 2.41 -5.49
C ASP A 127 13.30 2.09 -5.28
N LEU A 128 12.60 1.76 -6.36
CA LEU A 128 11.14 1.77 -6.43
C LEU A 128 10.63 0.51 -7.12
N TYR A 129 9.67 -0.14 -6.48
CA TYR A 129 8.82 -1.15 -7.10
C TYR A 129 7.52 -0.49 -7.54
N GLU A 130 7.16 -0.65 -8.81
CA GLU A 130 5.85 -0.26 -9.31
C GLU A 130 4.99 -1.51 -9.57
N ILE A 131 3.82 -1.56 -8.95
CA ILE A 131 2.87 -2.67 -9.05
C ILE A 131 1.59 -2.18 -9.73
N PRO A 132 1.27 -2.64 -10.96
CA PRO A 132 -0.01 -2.32 -11.59
C PRO A 132 -1.19 -2.85 -10.79
N ASN A 133 -2.28 -2.08 -10.70
CA ASN A 133 -3.51 -2.49 -10.01
C ASN A 133 -4.02 -3.85 -10.51
N LYS A 134 -3.98 -4.10 -11.82
CA LYS A 134 -4.35 -5.38 -12.43
C LYS A 134 -3.56 -6.62 -11.97
N LYS A 135 -2.43 -6.43 -11.26
CA LYS A 135 -1.63 -7.53 -10.69
C LYS A 135 -1.89 -7.75 -9.20
N LEU A 136 -2.67 -6.90 -8.56
CA LEU A 136 -3.06 -7.03 -7.16
C LEU A 136 -4.24 -8.00 -7.01
N SER A 137 -4.36 -8.60 -5.84
CA SER A 137 -5.57 -9.32 -5.46
C SER A 137 -6.73 -8.34 -5.37
N THR A 138 -7.78 -8.59 -6.16
CA THR A 138 -8.94 -7.68 -6.29
C THR A 138 -9.84 -7.77 -5.06
N VAL A 139 -10.32 -6.60 -4.62
CA VAL A 139 -11.21 -6.46 -3.46
C VAL A 139 -12.56 -5.92 -3.94
N LYS A 140 -13.64 -6.62 -3.60
CA LYS A 140 -15.02 -6.24 -3.95
C LYS A 140 -15.72 -5.45 -2.84
N SER A 141 -15.34 -5.71 -1.59
CA SER A 141 -15.91 -5.06 -0.41
C SER A 141 -14.95 -5.17 0.78
N PRO A 142 -15.18 -4.40 1.86
CA PRO A 142 -14.44 -4.56 3.12
C PRO A 142 -14.44 -6.00 3.66
N ASP A 143 -15.59 -6.69 3.59
CA ASP A 143 -15.72 -8.07 4.08
C ASP A 143 -14.98 -9.06 3.20
N ASP A 144 -14.97 -8.84 1.88
CA ASP A 144 -14.20 -9.64 0.93
C ASP A 144 -12.68 -9.53 1.20
N LEU A 145 -12.17 -8.32 1.44
CA LEU A 145 -10.77 -8.14 1.85
C LEU A 145 -10.46 -8.84 3.16
N LYS A 146 -11.31 -8.66 4.18
CA LYS A 146 -11.15 -9.34 5.48
C LYS A 146 -11.10 -10.85 5.30
N GLN A 147 -11.99 -11.43 4.51
CA GLN A 147 -12.01 -12.88 4.28
C GLN A 147 -10.74 -13.35 3.55
N GLN A 148 -10.33 -12.67 2.47
CA GLN A 148 -9.12 -13.01 1.74
C GLN A 148 -7.86 -12.99 2.62
N LEU A 149 -7.76 -12.04 3.56
CA LEU A 149 -6.65 -11.97 4.51
C LEU A 149 -6.69 -13.08 5.56
N LYS A 150 -7.88 -13.53 6.00
CA LYS A 150 -8.01 -14.71 6.86
C LYS A 150 -7.49 -15.96 6.16
N ASP A 151 -7.93 -16.17 4.92
CA ASP A 151 -7.50 -17.31 4.10
C ASP A 151 -5.97 -17.29 3.90
N GLN A 152 -5.38 -16.11 3.69
CA GLN A 152 -3.93 -15.93 3.63
C GLN A 152 -3.23 -16.28 4.94
N ALA A 153 -3.79 -15.88 6.09
CA ALA A 153 -3.23 -16.20 7.39
C ALA A 153 -3.19 -17.71 7.65
N GLU A 154 -4.24 -18.44 7.23
CA GLU A 154 -4.27 -19.90 7.31
C GLU A 154 -3.16 -20.53 6.47
N ILE A 155 -2.91 -20.02 5.25
CA ILE A 155 -1.81 -20.49 4.40
C ILE A 155 -0.45 -20.24 5.06
N VAL A 156 -0.25 -19.06 5.66
CA VAL A 156 1.01 -18.74 6.35
C VAL A 156 1.22 -19.66 7.55
N ASN A 157 0.18 -19.91 8.36
CA ASN A 157 0.25 -20.78 9.54
C ASN A 157 0.50 -22.26 9.19
N VAL A 158 0.00 -22.75 8.05
CA VAL A 158 0.28 -24.12 7.58
C VAL A 158 1.73 -24.29 7.13
N ASN A 159 2.35 -23.22 6.64
CA ASN A 159 3.71 -23.25 6.08
C ASN A 159 4.80 -22.78 7.07
N ALA A 160 4.43 -22.40 8.29
CA ALA A 160 5.32 -21.95 9.36
C ALA A 160 5.75 -23.11 10.28
#